data_AF-A0A953YUK2-F1
#
_entry.id   AF-A0A953YUK2-F1
#
_cell.length_a   1.000
_cell.length_b   1.000
_cell.length_c   1.000
_cell.angle_alpha   90.00
_cell.angle_beta   90.00
_cell.angle_gamma   90.00
#
_symmetry.space_group_name_H-M   'P 1'
#
loop_
_entity.id
_entity.type
_entity.pdbx_description
1 polymer ?
#
loop_
_entity_poly.entity_id
_entity_poly.type
_entity_poly.pdbx_seq_one_letter_code
_entity_poly.pdbx_strand_id
1 'polypeptide(L)' 'MPEKKKKRRFVKPVLLGLLVLAAVIQLVPYGRDHSNPPVTGEPQWDSATTRDLAKRTCYDCHSNETDWPWYSNVAP' A
#
# COMPACT_ATOMS: atom_id res chain seq x y z
N MET A 1 -6.10 6.56 -47.29
CA MET A 1 -5.75 6.59 -45.85
C MET A 1 -5.87 5.18 -45.25
N PRO A 2 -4.79 4.40 -45.09
CA PRO A 2 -4.75 3.50 -43.93
C PRO A 2 -3.32 3.14 -43.45
N GLU A 3 -2.88 3.63 -42.28
CA GLU A 3 -1.66 3.13 -41.59
C GLU A 3 -1.85 3.17 -40.06
N LYS A 4 -2.98 2.63 -39.56
CA LYS A 4 -3.25 2.54 -38.10
C LYS A 4 -3.32 1.11 -37.55
N LYS A 5 -3.25 0.08 -38.40
CA LYS A 5 -3.38 -1.33 -37.97
C LYS A 5 -2.11 -1.86 -37.30
N LYS A 6 -0.93 -1.37 -37.70
CA LYS A 6 0.40 -1.88 -37.28
C LYS A 6 0.77 -1.57 -35.82
N LYS A 7 0.24 -0.49 -35.23
CA LYS A 7 0.44 -0.13 -33.81
C LYS A 7 -0.49 -0.93 -32.87
N ARG A 8 -1.77 -1.12 -33.25
CA ARG A 8 -2.74 -1.86 -32.41
C ARG A 8 -2.39 -3.34 -32.19
N ARG A 9 -1.65 -3.96 -33.11
CA ARG A 9 -1.22 -5.37 -33.00
C ARG A 9 -0.17 -5.63 -31.91
N PHE A 10 0.66 -4.64 -31.57
CA PHE A 10 1.69 -4.78 -30.53
C PHE A 10 1.25 -4.24 -29.17
N VAL A 11 0.29 -3.30 -29.14
CA VAL A 11 -0.23 -2.75 -27.87
C VAL A 11 -0.92 -3.83 -27.03
N LYS A 12 -1.73 -4.70 -27.65
CA LYS A 12 -2.45 -5.77 -26.93
C LYS A 12 -1.53 -6.76 -26.21
N PRO A 13 -0.52 -7.38 -26.85
CA PRO A 13 0.37 -8.30 -26.16
C PRO A 13 1.24 -7.61 -25.10
N VAL A 14 1.64 -6.35 -25.32
CA VAL A 14 2.38 -5.58 -24.31
C VAL A 14 1.51 -5.31 -23.08
N LEU A 15 0.27 -4.84 -23.26
CA LEU A 15 -0.66 -4.64 -22.14
C LEU A 15 -0.96 -5.94 -21.40
N LEU A 16 -1.15 -7.04 -22.12
CA LEU A 16 -1.34 -8.35 -21.52
C LEU A 16 -0.11 -8.78 -20.71
N GLY A 17 1.10 -8.60 -21.27
CA GLY A 17 2.35 -8.89 -20.58
C GLY A 17 2.52 -8.08 -19.29
N LEU A 18 2.21 -6.77 -19.32
CA LEU A 18 2.25 -5.91 -18.13
C LEU A 18 1.23 -6.35 -17.08
N LEU A 19 0.01 -6.74 -17.48
CA LEU A 19 -1.02 -7.22 -16.56
C LEU A 19 -0.63 -8.54 -15.91
N VAL A 20 -0.06 -9.48 -16.69
CA VAL A 20 0.46 -10.75 -16.16
C VAL A 20 1.61 -10.49 -15.19
N LEU A 21 2.56 -9.61 -15.53
CA LEU A 21 3.66 -9.24 -14.65
C LEU A 21 3.16 -8.62 -13.33
N ALA A 22 2.20 -7.69 -13.42
CA ALA A 22 1.56 -7.06 -12.28
C ALA A 22 0.80 -8.07 -11.41
N ALA A 23 0.25 -9.14 -11.96
CA ALA A 23 -0.36 -10.22 -11.18
C ALA A 23 0.70 -11.13 -10.52
N VAL A 24 1.77 -11.48 -11.24
CA VAL A 24 2.83 -12.37 -10.73
C VAL A 24 3.61 -11.73 -9.59
N ILE A 25 3.91 -10.42 -9.66
CA ILE A 25 4.63 -9.73 -8.57
C ILE A 25 3.86 -9.76 -7.24
N GLN A 26 2.52 -9.80 -7.28
CA GLN A 26 1.69 -9.94 -6.07
C GLN A 26 1.85 -11.29 -5.37
N LEU A 27 2.49 -12.29 -6.00
CA LEU A 27 2.74 -13.59 -5.38
C LEU A 27 3.99 -13.60 -4.49
N VAL A 28 4.85 -12.58 -4.61
CA VAL A 28 6.03 -12.43 -3.75
C VAL A 28 5.65 -11.49 -2.59
N PRO A 29 5.53 -11.98 -1.35
CA PRO A 29 5.03 -11.18 -0.24
C PRO A 29 6.09 -10.26 0.38
N TYR A 30 6.83 -9.53 -0.45
CA TYR A 30 7.88 -8.63 0.05
C TYR A 30 7.27 -7.43 0.77
N GLY A 31 7.63 -7.22 2.03
CA GLY A 31 7.14 -6.09 2.83
C GLY A 31 5.69 -6.18 3.32
N ARG A 32 5.07 -7.37 3.26
CA ARG A 32 3.69 -7.62 3.74
C ARG A 32 3.59 -8.07 5.19
N ASP A 33 4.70 -8.03 5.92
CA ASP A 33 4.70 -8.31 7.35
C ASP A 33 4.19 -7.06 8.08
N HIS A 34 2.86 -6.95 8.14
CA HIS A 34 2.11 -5.88 8.78
C HIS A 34 1.87 -6.19 10.26
N SER A 35 2.91 -6.69 10.94
CA SER A 35 2.87 -6.95 12.36
C SER A 35 3.32 -5.71 13.13
N ASN A 36 2.54 -5.36 14.14
CA ASN A 36 2.88 -4.28 15.05
C ASN A 36 3.67 -4.85 16.22
N PRO A 37 4.85 -4.30 16.55
CA PRO A 37 5.56 -4.70 17.77
C PRO A 37 4.74 -4.31 19.02
N PRO A 38 5.09 -4.82 20.21
CA PRO A 38 4.37 -4.47 21.43
C PRO A 38 4.41 -2.98 21.73
N VAL A 39 3.32 -2.42 22.25
CA VAL A 39 3.27 -1.04 22.74
C VAL A 39 4.11 -0.92 24.01
N THR A 40 5.03 0.05 24.04
CA THR A 40 5.97 0.24 25.15
C THR A 40 5.56 1.36 26.11
N GLY A 41 4.63 2.22 25.71
CA GLY A 41 4.10 3.30 26.53
C GLY A 41 3.40 4.36 25.69
N GLU A 42 2.74 5.30 26.36
CA GLU A 42 2.03 6.42 25.75
C GLU A 42 2.38 7.71 26.52
N PRO A 43 2.52 8.87 25.84
CA PRO A 43 2.71 10.14 26.53
C PRO A 43 1.56 10.47 27.48
N GLN A 44 1.85 11.29 28.49
CA GLN A 44 0.80 11.91 29.29
C GLN A 44 0.16 13.05 28.48
N TRP A 45 -1.04 12.81 27.96
CA TRP A 45 -1.79 13.82 27.21
C TRP A 45 -2.41 14.87 28.14
N ASP A 46 -2.45 16.11 27.66
CA ASP A 46 -3.13 17.21 28.34
C ASP A 46 -4.65 17.06 28.33
N SER A 47 -5.21 16.42 27.29
CA SER A 47 -6.65 16.17 27.14
C SER A 47 -6.94 14.94 26.27
N ALA A 48 -8.17 14.43 26.36
CA ALA A 48 -8.64 13.35 25.49
C ALA A 48 -8.66 13.77 24.01
N THR A 49 -8.98 15.04 23.73
CA THR A 49 -8.98 15.59 22.37
C THR A 49 -7.60 15.55 21.74
N THR A 50 -6.55 15.89 22.49
CA THR A 50 -5.17 15.86 21.98
C THR A 50 -4.73 14.43 21.66
N ARG A 51 -5.09 13.48 22.52
CA ARG A 51 -4.85 12.05 22.26
C ARG A 51 -5.54 11.59 20.99
N ASP A 52 -6.83 11.91 20.81
CA ASP A 52 -7.60 11.50 19.64
C ASP A 52 -7.05 12.11 18.35
N LEU A 53 -6.57 13.37 18.40
CA LEU A 53 -5.88 13.99 17.28
C LEU A 53 -4.58 13.25 16.94
N ALA A 54 -3.75 12.96 17.94
CA ALA A 54 -2.50 12.22 17.74
C ALA A 54 -2.76 10.83 17.15
N LYS A 55 -3.79 10.12 17.60
CA LYS A 55 -4.21 8.83 17.03
C LYS A 55 -4.54 8.92 15.54
N ARG A 56 -5.30 9.94 15.15
CA ARG A 56 -5.74 10.09 13.74
C ARG A 56 -4.65 10.59 12.80
N THR A 57 -3.61 11.24 13.31
CA THR A 57 -2.63 11.95 12.47
C THR A 57 -1.23 11.35 12.56
N CYS A 58 -0.86 10.77 13.69
CA CYS A 58 0.52 10.39 13.98
C CYS A 58 0.71 8.89 14.18
N TYR A 59 -0.28 8.16 14.70
CA TYR A 59 -0.08 6.79 15.20
C TYR A 59 0.36 5.83 14.10
N ASP A 60 -0.20 5.95 12.88
CA ASP A 60 0.17 5.07 11.78
C ASP A 60 1.68 5.02 11.48
N CYS A 61 2.42 6.10 11.77
CA CYS A 61 3.87 6.18 11.55
C CYS A 61 4.71 6.26 12.83
N HIS A 62 4.15 6.78 13.92
CA HIS A 62 4.89 7.10 15.16
C HIS A 62 4.40 6.34 16.39
N SER A 63 3.57 5.32 16.21
CA SER A 63 3.23 4.37 17.28
C SER A 63 3.58 2.94 16.86
N ASN A 64 3.43 2.02 17.81
CA ASN A 64 3.40 0.59 17.53
C ASN A 64 1.95 0.10 17.34
N GLU A 65 1.06 0.98 16.88
CA GLU A 65 -0.38 0.74 16.71
C GLU A 65 -0.81 1.21 15.30
N THR A 66 -0.05 0.84 14.27
CA THR A 66 -0.37 1.18 12.87
C THR A 66 -1.61 0.42 12.41
N ASP A 67 -2.61 1.15 11.87
CA ASP A 67 -3.75 0.55 11.19
C ASP A 67 -3.39 0.29 9.72
N TRP A 68 -2.93 -0.92 9.42
CA TRP A 68 -2.53 -1.30 8.07
C TRP A 68 -3.72 -1.38 7.11
N PRO A 69 -3.83 -0.46 6.12
CA PRO A 69 -4.96 -0.45 5.20
C PRO A 69 -4.88 -1.65 4.24
N TRP A 70 -5.99 -2.07 3.65
CA TRP A 70 -6.03 -3.26 2.78
C TRP A 70 -5.00 -3.20 1.64
N TYR A 71 -4.73 -2.02 1.09
CA TYR A 71 -3.80 -1.82 -0.02
C TYR A 71 -2.33 -1.95 0.38
N SER A 72 -2.00 -1.91 1.68
CA SER A 72 -0.63 -2.24 2.15
C SER A 72 -0.24 -3.67 1.77
N ASN A 73 -1.23 -4.55 1.59
CA ASN A 73 -1.03 -5.92 1.13
C ASN A 73 -0.94 -6.04 -0.40
N VAL A 74 -0.86 -4.95 -1.16
CA VAL A 74 -0.72 -5.00 -2.62
C VAL A 74 0.64 -4.42 -2.99
N ALA A 75 1.47 -5.19 -3.70
CA ALA A 75 2.76 -4.72 -4.17
C ALA A 75 2.57 -3.54 -5.16
N PRO A 76 3.44 -2.51 -5.12
CA PRO A 76 3.42 -1.41 -6.08
C PRO A 76 3.55 -1.84 -7.54
#